data_AF-A0A162GD50-F1
#
_entry.id   AF-A0A162GD50-F1
#
_cell.length_a   1.000
_cell.length_b   1.000
_cell.length_c   1.000
_cell.angle_alpha   90.00
_cell.angle_beta   90.00
_cell.angle_gamma   90.00
#
_symmetry.space_group_name_H-M   'P 1'
#
loop_
_entity.id
_entity.type
_entity.pdbx_description
1 polymer ?
#
loop_
_entity_poly.entity_id
_entity_poly.type
_entity_poly.pdbx_seq_one_letter_code
_entity_poly.pdbx_strand_id
1 'polypeptide(L)'
;MKWIIASTLLLSPLFSFAQNKCEAEAVGYAREYMDENYGSNSSPSNIYGSGVVDAKGVISYGIEFVLAGGESIVVVPMMFSDCDLLDIQGY
;
A
#
# COMPACT_ATOMS: atom_id res chain seq x y z
N MET A 1 -38.45 -32.81 -16.67
CA MET A 1 -37.09 -32.28 -16.89
C MET A 1 -37.09 -30.82 -16.45
N LYS A 2 -36.43 -30.49 -15.32
CA LYS A 2 -36.29 -29.11 -14.83
C LYS A 2 -34.79 -28.80 -14.81
N TRP A 3 -34.33 -28.01 -15.76
CA TRP A 3 -32.98 -27.47 -15.78
C TRP A 3 -32.96 -26.25 -14.86
N ILE A 4 -32.33 -26.38 -13.70
CA ILE A 4 -32.03 -25.24 -12.83
C ILE A 4 -30.75 -24.62 -13.37
N ILE A 5 -30.88 -23.48 -14.04
CA ILE A 5 -29.73 -22.67 -14.43
C ILE A 5 -29.27 -21.94 -13.17
N ALA A 6 -28.23 -22.48 -12.53
CA ALA A 6 -27.46 -21.77 -11.53
C ALA A 6 -26.77 -20.59 -12.23
N SER A 7 -27.33 -19.39 -12.08
CA SER A 7 -26.63 -18.15 -12.46
C SER A 7 -25.66 -17.80 -11.33
N THR A 8 -24.47 -18.39 -11.39
CA THR A 8 -23.27 -17.84 -10.78
C THR A 8 -23.05 -16.45 -11.36
N LEU A 9 -23.44 -15.41 -10.64
CA LEU A 9 -22.92 -14.06 -10.81
C LEU A 9 -21.47 -14.06 -10.30
N LEU A 10 -20.60 -14.68 -11.11
CA LEU A 10 -19.19 -14.42 -11.17
C LEU A 10 -18.99 -13.02 -11.75
N LEU A 11 -17.93 -12.37 -11.29
CA LEU A 11 -17.29 -11.18 -11.85
C LEU A 11 -17.83 -9.84 -11.34
N SER A 12 -17.34 -9.45 -10.16
CA SER A 12 -16.96 -8.06 -9.90
C SER A 12 -15.44 -7.89 -10.02
N PRO A 13 -14.88 -7.65 -11.21
CA PRO A 13 -13.54 -7.12 -11.38
C PRO A 13 -13.67 -5.61 -11.69
N LEU A 14 -14.18 -4.81 -10.75
CA LEU A 14 -14.48 -3.41 -11.04
C LEU A 14 -14.02 -2.41 -9.98
N PHE A 15 -12.97 -2.73 -9.23
CA PHE A 15 -12.11 -1.72 -8.60
C PHE A 15 -10.67 -2.23 -8.52
N SER A 16 -10.14 -2.70 -9.66
CA SER A 16 -8.68 -2.72 -9.85
C SER A 16 -8.28 -1.32 -10.31
N PHE A 17 -8.22 -0.37 -9.36
CA PHE A 17 -7.21 0.67 -9.51
C PHE A 17 -5.88 -0.06 -9.62
N ALA A 18 -5.00 0.39 -10.50
CA ALA A 18 -3.68 -0.19 -10.64
C ALA A 18 -2.96 -0.10 -9.28
N GLN A 19 -3.09 -1.11 -8.42
CA GLN A 19 -2.27 -1.27 -7.24
C GLN A 19 -0.86 -1.36 -7.79
N ASN A 20 -0.08 -0.32 -7.56
CA ASN A 20 1.29 -0.29 -8.04
C ASN A 20 1.99 -1.53 -7.48
N LYS A 21 2.82 -2.19 -8.28
CA LYS A 21 3.38 -3.53 -8.03
C LYS A 21 3.81 -3.83 -6.58
N CYS A 22 4.32 -2.82 -5.86
CA CYS A 22 4.87 -2.93 -4.51
C CYS A 22 4.05 -2.21 -3.42
N GLU A 23 2.82 -1.79 -3.73
CA GLU A 23 2.01 -0.95 -2.85
C GLU A 23 1.60 -1.67 -1.57
N ALA A 24 1.24 -2.94 -1.67
CA ALA A 24 0.84 -3.74 -0.51
C ALA A 24 2.01 -3.93 0.46
N GLU A 25 3.21 -4.19 -0.08
CA GLU A 25 4.45 -4.30 0.66
C GLU A 25 4.83 -2.96 1.30
N ALA A 26 4.74 -1.85 0.56
CA ALA A 26 4.97 -0.51 1.09
C ALA A 26 4.08 -0.19 2.30
N VAL A 27 2.80 -0.51 2.21
CA VAL A 27 1.85 -0.34 3.32
C VAL A 27 2.20 -1.23 4.51
N GLY A 28 2.63 -2.47 4.25
CA GLY A 28 3.10 -3.41 5.27
C GLY A 28 4.29 -2.83 6.05
N TYR A 29 5.34 -2.43 5.34
CA TYR A 29 6.53 -1.82 5.94
C TYR A 29 6.22 -0.53 6.70
N ALA A 30 5.38 0.34 6.15
CA ALA A 30 4.98 1.56 6.81
C ALA A 30 4.22 1.27 8.12
N ARG A 31 3.34 0.27 8.11
CA ARG A 31 2.60 -0.13 9.31
C ARG A 31 3.53 -0.71 10.38
N GLU A 32 4.46 -1.58 10.01
CA GLU A 32 5.46 -2.11 10.95
C GLU A 32 6.26 -0.98 11.59
N TYR A 33 6.76 -0.04 10.77
CA TYR A 33 7.46 1.15 11.26
C TYR A 33 6.60 1.97 12.23
N MET A 34 5.33 2.20 11.90
CA MET A 34 4.44 2.99 12.76
C MET A 34 4.08 2.26 14.06
N ASP A 35 3.86 0.95 14.01
CA ASP A 35 3.58 0.14 15.19
C ASP A 35 4.80 0.10 16.13
N GLU A 36 6.03 0.07 15.58
CA GLU A 36 7.28 0.12 16.35
C GLU A 36 7.55 1.50 17.00
N ASN A 37 7.27 2.60 16.29
CA ASN A 37 7.65 3.95 16.73
C ASN A 37 6.53 4.71 17.45
N TYR A 38 5.27 4.44 17.13
CA TYR A 38 4.11 5.20 17.62
C TYR A 38 3.06 4.33 18.33
N GLY A 39 3.23 3.00 18.32
CA GLY A 39 2.39 2.03 19.00
C GLY A 39 1.25 1.48 18.14
N SER A 40 0.73 0.33 18.59
CA SER A 40 -0.28 -0.46 17.90
C SER A 40 -1.65 0.19 17.93
N ASN A 41 -1.92 1.09 16.98
CA ASN A 41 -3.26 1.58 16.56
C ASN A 41 -3.19 2.53 15.36
N SER A 42 -2.05 2.62 14.68
CA SER A 42 -1.91 3.48 13.50
C SER A 42 -2.68 2.83 12.32
N SER A 43 -3.66 3.55 11.78
CA SER A 43 -4.36 3.13 10.57
C SER A 43 -3.93 4.05 9.43
N PRO A 44 -3.48 3.49 8.29
CA PRO A 44 -3.17 4.31 7.14
C PRO A 44 -4.45 4.99 6.65
N SER A 45 -4.43 6.31 6.49
CA SER A 45 -5.55 7.10 5.99
C SER A 45 -5.48 7.30 4.48
N ASN A 46 -4.29 7.56 3.95
CA ASN A 46 -4.05 7.73 2.52
C ASN A 46 -2.76 7.03 2.09
N ILE A 47 -2.73 6.59 0.82
CA ILE A 47 -1.57 5.96 0.19
C ILE A 47 -1.32 6.67 -1.13
N TYR A 48 -0.09 7.18 -1.31
CA TYR A 48 0.37 7.90 -2.48
C TYR A 48 1.51 7.12 -3.12
N GLY A 49 1.23 6.35 -4.17
CA GLY A 49 2.29 5.83 -5.03
C GLY A 49 2.79 6.90 -5.97
N SER A 50 4.11 7.12 -6.05
CA SER A 50 4.70 8.01 -7.07
C SER A 50 4.34 7.57 -8.49
N GLY A 51 4.08 6.28 -8.71
CA GLY A 51 3.73 5.68 -10.01
C GLY A 51 4.83 5.77 -11.07
N VAL A 52 5.99 6.34 -10.71
CA VAL A 52 7.13 6.60 -11.58
C VAL A 52 8.35 5.99 -10.93
N VAL A 53 9.03 5.13 -11.68
CA VAL A 53 10.30 4.54 -11.29
C VAL A 53 11.42 5.52 -11.65
N ASP A 54 12.32 5.79 -10.71
CA ASP A 54 13.47 6.67 -10.96
C ASP A 54 14.55 5.98 -11.81
N ALA A 55 15.61 6.73 -12.15
CA ALA A 55 16.72 6.21 -12.95
C ALA A 55 17.51 5.06 -12.27
N LYS A 56 17.32 4.84 -10.97
CA LYS A 56 17.95 3.79 -10.18
C LYS A 56 17.03 2.57 -10.02
N GLY A 57 15.82 2.60 -10.58
CA GLY A 57 14.85 1.51 -10.43
C GLY A 57 14.02 1.60 -9.16
N VAL A 58 13.98 2.75 -8.50
CA VAL A 58 13.27 2.95 -7.22
C VAL A 58 11.90 3.54 -7.48
N ILE A 59 10.88 2.97 -6.85
CA ILE A 59 9.54 3.54 -6.72
C ILE A 59 9.33 3.98 -5.28
N SER A 60 8.76 5.16 -5.06
CA SER A 60 8.47 5.65 -3.70
C SER A 60 6.98 5.71 -3.44
N TYR A 61 6.59 5.35 -2.22
CA TYR A 61 5.24 5.48 -1.69
C TYR A 61 5.23 6.41 -0.50
N GLY A 62 4.29 7.34 -0.43
CA GLY A 62 3.96 8.08 0.80
C GLY A 62 2.73 7.46 1.43
N ILE A 63 2.80 7.05 2.69
CA ILE A 63 1.67 6.50 3.44
C ILE A 63 1.38 7.42 4.62
N GLU A 64 0.20 8.01 4.62
CA GLU A 64 -0.29 8.85 5.71
C GLU A 64 -0.95 8.00 6.78
N PHE A 65 -0.66 8.32 8.04
CA PHE A 65 -1.29 7.71 9.20
C PHE A 65 -1.92 8.78 10.08
N VAL A 66 -3.13 8.51 10.55
CA VAL A 66 -3.80 9.35 11.56
C VAL A 66 -3.45 8.81 12.94
N LEU A 67 -2.72 9.61 13.72
CA LEU A 67 -2.35 9.33 15.10
C LEU A 67 -3.18 10.20 16.06
N ALA A 68 -3.19 9.83 17.34
CA ALA A 68 -3.90 10.57 18.38
C ALA A 68 -3.43 12.04 18.53
N GLY A 69 -2.21 12.36 18.05
CA GLY A 69 -1.61 13.69 18.10
C GLY A 69 -1.58 14.45 16.77
N GLY A 70 -2.06 13.88 15.67
CA GLY A 70 -1.99 14.48 14.33
C GLY A 70 -1.71 13.47 13.22
N GLU A 71 -1.45 13.98 12.03
CA GLU A 71 -1.08 13.18 10.85
C GLU A 71 0.44 13.02 10.78
N SER A 72 0.91 11.84 10.37
CA SER A 72 2.32 11.58 10.02
C SER A 72 2.38 10.92 8.65
N ILE A 73 3.47 11.20 7.91
CA ILE A 73 3.68 10.67 6.57
C ILE A 73 4.95 9.84 6.59
N VAL A 74 4.82 8.57 6.22
CA VAL A 74 5.95 7.66 6.06
C VAL A 74 6.26 7.53 4.58
N VAL A 75 7.50 7.85 4.20
CA VAL A 75 7.97 7.63 2.84
C VAL A 75 8.70 6.29 2.78
N VAL A 76 8.23 5.42 1.89
CA VAL A 76 8.72 4.06 1.68
C VAL A 76 9.29 3.95 0.26
N PRO A 77 10.60 4.16 0.08
CA PRO A 77 11.30 3.90 -1.17
C PRO A 77 11.60 2.40 -1.31
N MET A 78 11.28 1.86 -2.48
CA MET A 78 11.37 0.44 -2.78
C MET A 78 11.99 0.19 -4.15
N MET A 79 12.71 -0.91 -4.29
CA MET A 79 13.17 -1.40 -5.58
C MET A 79 11.98 -1.92 -6.40
N PHE A 80 11.77 -1.38 -7.60
CA PHE A 80 10.64 -1.76 -8.45
C PHE A 80 10.74 -3.20 -8.99
N SER A 81 11.94 -3.78 -9.05
CA SER A 81 12.20 -5.13 -9.56
C SER A 81 11.59 -6.23 -8.68
N ASP A 82 11.72 -6.09 -7.37
CA ASP A 82 11.52 -7.13 -6.36
C ASP A 82 10.71 -6.63 -5.15
N CYS A 83 10.39 -5.34 -5.10
CA CYS A 83 9.72 -4.72 -3.97
C CYS A 83 10.55 -4.79 -2.67
N ASP A 84 11.88 -4.78 -2.80
CA ASP A 84 12.76 -4.70 -1.64
C ASP A 84 12.74 -3.28 -1.06
N LEU A 85 12.54 -3.19 0.25
CA LEU A 85 12.63 -1.94 1.00
C LEU A 85 14.07 -1.43 1.01
N LEU A 86 14.26 -0.15 0.68
CA LEU A 86 15.58 0.48 0.74
C LEU A 86 15.86 1.07 2.13
N ASP A 87 15.08 2.06 2.53
CA ASP A 87 15.19 2.74 3.82
C ASP A 87 13.95 3.59 4.09
N ILE A 88 13.31 3.43 5.25
CA ILE A 88 12.11 4.20 5.58
C ILE A 88 12.52 5.59 6.06
N GLN A 89 11.95 6.63 5.45
CA GLN A 89 12.09 7.99 5.94
C GLN A 89 10.79 8.43 6.59
N GLY A 90 10.71 8.31 7.92
CA GLY A 90 9.61 8.85 8.72
C GLY A 90 9.85 10.32 9.06
N TYR A 91 8.84 11.17 8.82
CA TYR A 91 8.83 12.59 9.19
C TYR A 91 7.70 12.91 10.16
#